data_AF-A0A847WTW7-F1
#
_entry.id   AF-A0A847WTW7-F1
#
_cell.length_a   1.000
_cell.length_b   1.000
_cell.length_c   1.000
_cell.angle_alpha   90.00
_cell.angle_beta   90.00
_cell.angle_gamma   90.00
#
_symmetry.space_group_name_H-M   'P 1'
#
loop_
_entity.id
_entity.type
_entity.pdbx_description
1 polymer ?
#
loop_
_entity_poly.entity_id
_entity_poly.type
_entity_poly.pdbx_seq_one_letter_code
_entity_poly.pdbx_strand_id
1 'polypeptide(L)' 'MLAVKLPEDLERRLELLAKRTGQSTSAVVEAAVIEHIHDLEDAYLAQQRHHSEGDPAQRIPLSELLSRYADDLKSAQN' A
#
# COMPACT_ATOMS: atom_id res chain seq x y z
N MET A 1 -12.57 18.52 10.85
CA MET A 1 -11.82 19.26 9.81
C MET A 1 -10.40 19.43 10.31
N LEU A 2 -9.42 18.85 9.62
CA LEU A 2 -8.01 18.95 9.99
C LEU A 2 -7.44 20.22 9.32
N ALA A 3 -6.78 21.08 10.09
CA ALA A 3 -6.11 22.26 9.56
C ALA A 3 -4.60 22.07 9.69
N VAL A 4 -3.91 22.02 8.54
CA VAL A 4 -2.46 21.85 8.47
C VAL A 4 -1.87 23.08 7.81
N LYS A 5 -0.79 23.63 8.38
CA LYS A 5 -0.04 24.70 7.75
C LYS A 5 0.94 24.09 6.76
N LEU A 6 0.87 24.52 5.51
CA LEU A 6 1.81 24.12 4.47
C LEU A 6 2.82 25.23 4.22
N PRO A 7 4.06 24.91 3.82
CA PRO A 7 4.99 25.87 3.25
C PRO A 7 4.41 26.54 2.00
N GLU A 8 4.71 27.83 1.79
CA GLU A 8 4.17 28.65 0.69
C GLU A 8 4.48 28.05 -0.70
N ASP A 9 5.66 27.46 -0.86
CA ASP A 9 6.07 26.80 -2.10
C ASP A 9 5.21 25.56 -2.40
N LEU A 10 4.84 24.81 -1.36
CA LEU A 10 3.98 23.63 -1.49
C LEU A 10 2.54 24.05 -1.82
N GLU A 11 2.01 25.08 -1.18
CA GLU A 11 0.69 25.63 -1.51
C GLU A 11 0.63 26.04 -2.99
N ARG A 12 1.63 26.80 -3.47
CA ARG A 12 1.71 27.19 -4.88
C ARG A 12 1.77 25.99 -5.83
N ARG A 13 2.51 24.93 -5.47
CA ARG A 13 2.59 23.70 -6.28
C ARG A 13 1.24 23.00 -6.36
N LEU A 14 0.52 22.88 -5.24
CA LEU A 14 -0.80 22.26 -5.17
C LEU A 14 -1.84 23.05 -5.98
N GLU A 15 -1.82 24.38 -5.90
CA GLU A 15 -2.70 25.23 -6.71
C GLU A 15 -2.44 25.08 -8.21
N LEU A 16 -1.17 25.03 -8.62
CA LEU A 16 -0.81 24.84 -10.02
C LEU A 16 -1.25 23.47 -10.53
N LEU A 17 -1.10 22.43 -9.70
CA LEU A 17 -1.52 21.08 -10.04
C LEU A 17 -3.05 21.02 -10.19
N ALA A 18 -3.79 21.57 -9.22
CA ALA A 18 -5.24 21.66 -9.25
C ALA A 18 -5.76 22.38 -10.52
N LYS A 19 -5.14 23.51 -10.88
CA LYS A 19 -5.47 24.24 -12.13
C LYS A 19 -5.23 23.40 -13.38
N ARG A 20 -4.16 22.60 -13.41
CA ARG A 20 -3.82 21.73 -14.55
C ARG A 20 -4.76 20.54 -14.68
N THR A 21 -5.22 19.97 -13.56
CA THR A 21 -6.12 18.81 -13.55
C THR A 21 -7.60 19.19 -13.58
N GLY A 22 -7.94 20.48 -13.46
CA GLY A 22 -9.32 20.95 -13.37
C GLY A 22 -10.01 20.58 -12.06
N GLN A 23 -9.23 20.32 -11.02
CA GLN A 23 -9.72 19.93 -9.69
C GLN A 23 -9.59 21.10 -8.70
N SER A 24 -10.23 20.97 -7.53
CA SER A 24 -9.99 21.90 -6.43
C SER A 24 -8.68 21.57 -5.72
N THR A 25 -8.03 22.56 -5.11
CA THR A 25 -6.81 22.34 -4.31
C THR A 25 -7.05 21.33 -3.19
N SER A 26 -8.23 21.36 -2.56
CA SER A 26 -8.62 20.39 -1.53
C SER A 26 -8.65 18.96 -2.06
N ALA A 27 -9.19 18.72 -3.26
CA ALA A 27 -9.27 17.39 -3.84
C ALA A 27 -7.88 16.85 -4.20
N VAL A 28 -6.98 17.72 -4.67
CA VAL A 28 -5.58 17.36 -4.95
C VAL A 28 -4.83 17.02 -3.65
N VAL A 29 -5.04 17.78 -2.59
CA VAL A 29 -4.45 17.50 -1.27
C VAL A 29 -4.96 16.18 -0.72
N GLU A 30 -6.27 15.94 -0.78
CA GLU A 30 -6.87 14.69 -0.32
C GLU A 30 -6.30 13.48 -1.06
N ALA A 31 -6.22 13.55 -2.39
CA ALA A 31 -5.63 12.49 -3.20
C ALA A 31 -4.15 12.25 -2.84
N ALA A 32 -3.37 13.32 -2.65
CA ALA A 32 -1.96 13.21 -2.28
C ALA A 32 -1.76 12.57 -0.89
N VAL A 33 -2.64 12.88 0.08
CA VAL A 33 -2.59 12.27 1.41
C VAL A 33 -2.97 10.80 1.36
N ILE A 34 -4.03 10.44 0.62
CA ILE A 34 -4.44 9.04 0.44
C ILE A 34 -3.31 8.23 -0.16
N GLU A 35 -2.70 8.71 -1.25
CA GLU A 35 -1.59 8.02 -1.90
C GLU A 35 -0.40 7.84 -0.97
N HIS A 36 -0.04 8.88 -0.21
CA HIS A 36 1.07 8.77 0.73
C HIS A 36 0.78 7.78 1.87
N ILE A 37 -0.47 7.69 2.33
CA ILE A 37 -0.87 6.69 3.33
C ILE A 37 -0.73 5.29 2.76
N HIS A 38 -1.20 5.05 1.52
CA HIS A 38 -1.04 3.74 0.87
C HIS A 38 0.43 3.33 0.76
N ASP A 39 1.32 4.25 0.33
CA ASP A 39 2.76 3.98 0.25
C ASP A 39 3.34 3.59 1.62
N LEU A 40 2.92 4.28 2.69
CA LEU A 40 3.36 3.99 4.06
C LEU A 40 2.84 2.63 4.55
N GLU A 41 1.58 2.31 4.26
CA GLU A 41 0.96 1.04 4.62
C GLU A 41 1.64 -0.13 3.89
N ASP A 42 1.91 0.01 2.60
CA ASP A 42 2.62 -0.98 1.79
C ASP A 42 4.04 -1.21 2.30
N ALA A 43 4.77 -0.13 2.61
CA ALA A 43 6.10 -0.22 3.19
C ALA A 43 6.07 -0.92 4.56
N TYR A 44 5.09 -0.60 5.40
CA TYR A 44 4.93 -1.23 6.71
C TYR A 44 4.60 -2.72 6.59
N LEU A 45 3.70 -3.10 5.68
CA LEU A 45 3.38 -4.52 5.41
C LEU A 45 4.58 -5.28 4.88
N ALA A 46 5.36 -4.67 3.98
CA ALA A 46 6.60 -5.27 3.49
C ALA A 46 7.62 -5.46 4.62
N GLN A 47 7.81 -4.43 5.46
CA GLN A 47 8.71 -4.51 6.61
C GLN A 47 8.23 -5.55 7.64
N GLN A 48 6.93 -5.65 7.90
CA GLN A 48 6.36 -6.65 8.80
C GLN A 48 6.62 -8.05 8.27
N ARG A 49 6.41 -8.29 6.97
CA ARG A 49 6.74 -9.57 6.33
C ARG A 49 8.24 -9.88 6.44
N HIS A 50 9.11 -8.88 6.24
CA HIS A 50 10.55 -9.03 6.39
C HIS A 50 10.99 -9.28 7.85
N HIS A 51 10.45 -8.56 8.83
CA HIS A 51 10.77 -8.77 10.25
C HIS A 51 10.20 -10.08 10.77
N SER A 52 9.04 -10.51 10.26
CA SER A 52 8.56 -11.85 10.51
C SER A 52 9.50 -12.91 9.97
N GLU A 53 10.49 -12.64 9.10
CA GLU A 53 11.49 -13.64 8.69
C GLU A 53 12.46 -14.08 9.81
N GLY A 54 12.38 -13.48 11.00
CA GLY A 54 12.98 -14.03 12.22
C GLY A 54 12.21 -15.22 12.83
N ASP A 55 10.94 -15.38 12.47
CA ASP A 55 10.12 -16.56 12.72
C ASP A 55 9.78 -17.16 11.34
N PRO A 56 10.31 -18.32 10.95
CA PRO A 56 10.16 -18.83 9.59
C PRO A 56 8.68 -19.14 9.28
N ALA A 57 7.91 -18.13 8.90
CA ALA A 57 6.71 -18.28 8.11
C ALA A 57 7.17 -19.03 6.86
N GLN A 58 6.93 -20.34 6.88
CA GLN A 58 7.58 -21.36 6.08
C GLN A 58 7.79 -20.91 4.63
N ARG A 59 9.00 -20.48 4.32
CA ARG A 59 9.44 -20.39 2.93
C ARG A 59 9.51 -21.81 2.40
N ILE A 60 8.42 -22.27 1.80
CA ILE A 60 8.39 -23.57 1.11
C ILE A 60 8.77 -23.36 -0.36
N PRO A 61 9.53 -24.28 -0.97
CA PRO A 61 9.74 -24.29 -2.41
C PRO A 61 8.40 -24.29 -3.15
N LEU A 62 8.35 -23.65 -4.33
CA LEU A 62 7.14 -23.63 -5.16
C LEU A 62 6.61 -25.04 -5.45
N SER A 63 7.51 -26.00 -5.66
CA SER A 63 7.16 -27.41 -5.85
C SER A 63 6.41 -28.01 -4.65
N GLU A 64 6.80 -27.63 -3.43
CA GLU A 64 6.16 -28.09 -2.21
C GLU A 64 4.79 -27.44 -2.01
N LEU A 65 4.65 -26.14 -2.30
CA LEU A 65 3.36 -25.44 -2.28
C LEU A 65 2.35 -26.07 -3.24
N LEU A 66 2.79 -26.36 -4.47
CA LEU A 66 1.96 -27.02 -5.48
C LEU A 66 1.54 -28.43 -5.06
N SER A 67 2.43 -29.18 -4.39
CA SER A 67 2.09 -30.50 -3.85
C SER A 67 1.00 -30.40 -2.78
N ARG A 68 1.16 -29.51 -1.78
CA ARG A 68 0.18 -29.30 -0.70
C ARG A 68 -1.19 -28.91 -1.26
N TYR A 69 -1.21 -27.96 -2.21
CA TYR A 69 -2.45 -27.52 -2.85
C TYR A 69 -3.16 -28.63 -3.64
N ALA A 70 -2.40 -29.47 -4.35
CA ALA A 70 -2.96 -30.61 -5.07
C ALA A 70 -3.56 -31.65 -4.13
N ASP A 71 -3.01 -31.81 -2.93
CA ASP A 71 -3.51 -32.76 -1.93
C ASP A 71 -4.76 -32.22 -1.21
N ASP A 72 -4.84 -30.91 -0.93
CA ASP A 72 -6.03 -30.25 -0.41
C ASP A 72 -7.23 -30.34 -1.38
N LEU A 73 -6.99 -30.24 -2.69
CA LEU A 73 -8.04 -30.39 -3.69
C LEU A 73 -8.60 -31.82 -3.77
N LYS A 74 -7.78 -32.84 -3.49
CA LYS A 74 -8.22 -34.24 -3.48
C LYS A 74 -9.02 -34.58 -2.23
N SER A 75 -8.64 -34.01 -1.08
CA SER A 75 -9.34 -34.23 0.18
C SER A 75 -10.69 -33.50 0.26
N ALA A 76 -10.90 -32.44 -0.53
CA ALA A 76 -12.19 -31.77 -0.67
C ALA A 76 -13.21 -32.49 -1.60
N GLN A 77 -12.77 -33.50 -2.34
CA GLN A 77 -13.63 -34.27 -3.27
C GLN A 77 -14.09 -35.63 -2.72
N ASN A 78 -13.63 -36.01 -1.52
CA ASN A 78 -14.08 -37.18 -0.75
C ASN A 78 -14.94 -36.74 0.42
#